data_AF-A0A6B3HG18-F1
#
_entry.id   AF-A0A6B3HG18-F1
#
_cell.length_a   1.000
_cell.length_b   1.000
_cell.length_c   1.000
_cell.angle_alpha   90.00
_cell.angle_beta   90.00
_cell.angle_gamma   90.00
#
_symmetry.space_group_name_H-M   'P 1'
#
loop_
_entity.id
_entity.type
_entity.pdbx_description
1 polymer ?
#
loop_
_entity_poly.entity_id
_entity_poly.type
_entity_poly.pdbx_seq_one_letter_code
_entity_poly.pdbx_strand_id
1 'polypeptide(L)'
;MAQRISRAKRAVRGTEFRRPEPEDRDRRLAAVLQVLYLIFNEGYTATAGPELHRTDLAREAIRLTRSVRRLLPHEGRVTGLLALMVLTEARTPARTGRDGELIPLDEQDRALWDRTAIAEGTALAEEALTQGPAGDYQLQAAIAALHDEAGRAEDTDWPQILALYELLVHR
;
A
#
# COMPACT_ATOMS: atom_id res chain seq x y z
N MET A 1 5.81 -27.11 -14.52
CA MET A 1 6.20 -26.57 -13.19
C MET A 1 7.45 -27.23 -12.58
N ALA A 2 7.58 -28.56 -12.58
CA ALA A 2 8.70 -29.29 -11.95
C ALA A 2 10.11 -28.87 -12.43
N GLN A 3 10.30 -28.59 -13.73
CA GLN A 3 11.59 -28.12 -14.26
C GLN A 3 11.99 -26.72 -13.79
N ARG A 4 11.03 -25.80 -13.61
CA ARG A 4 11.31 -24.44 -13.12
C ARG A 4 11.82 -24.47 -11.69
N ILE A 5 11.17 -25.27 -10.84
CA ILE A 5 11.58 -25.46 -9.45
C ILE A 5 12.93 -26.19 -9.36
N SER A 6 13.18 -27.20 -10.18
CA SER A 6 14.47 -27.89 -10.23
C SER A 6 15.61 -26.95 -10.63
N ARG A 7 15.39 -26.08 -11.63
CA ARG A 7 16.38 -25.06 -12.04
C ARG A 7 16.64 -24.02 -10.96
N ALA A 8 15.59 -23.51 -10.32
CA ALA A 8 15.72 -22.58 -9.20
C ALA A 8 16.52 -23.22 -8.05
N LYS A 9 16.16 -24.45 -7.65
CA LYS A 9 16.89 -25.23 -6.64
C LYS A 9 18.35 -25.47 -7.00
N ARG A 10 18.66 -25.74 -8.28
CA ARG A 10 20.03 -25.90 -8.76
C ARG A 10 20.81 -24.58 -8.74
N ALA A 11 20.16 -23.46 -9.07
CA ALA A 11 20.77 -22.13 -9.07
C ALA A 11 21.12 -21.62 -7.67
N VAL A 12 20.33 -21.99 -6.65
CA VAL A 12 20.61 -21.62 -5.24
C VAL A 12 21.40 -22.68 -4.47
N ARG A 13 21.84 -23.74 -5.15
CA ARG A 13 22.59 -24.84 -4.50
C ARG A 13 24.01 -24.37 -4.22
N GLY A 14 24.41 -24.38 -2.94
CA GLY A 14 25.72 -23.90 -2.50
C GLY A 14 25.76 -22.41 -2.16
N THR A 15 24.64 -21.69 -2.29
CA THR A 15 24.52 -20.32 -1.77
C THR A 15 24.25 -20.38 -0.28
N GLU A 16 25.14 -19.84 0.56
CA GLU A 16 24.86 -19.65 1.98
C GLU A 16 23.82 -18.56 2.16
N PHE A 17 22.73 -18.89 2.85
CA PHE A 17 21.81 -17.88 3.34
C PHE A 17 22.47 -17.17 4.53
N ARG A 18 22.98 -15.96 4.30
CA ARG A 18 23.52 -15.11 5.37
C ARG A 18 22.46 -14.12 5.83
N ARG A 19 22.37 -13.96 7.15
CA ARG A 19 21.58 -12.88 7.73
C ARG A 19 22.16 -11.55 7.21
N PRO A 20 21.33 -10.59 6.76
CA PRO A 20 21.82 -9.28 6.39
C PRO A 20 22.59 -8.67 7.56
N GLU A 21 23.71 -8.02 7.26
CA GLU A 21 24.37 -7.15 8.23
C GLU A 21 23.42 -5.99 8.62
N PRO A 22 23.57 -5.41 9.83
CA PRO A 22 22.73 -4.28 10.25
C PRO A 22 22.70 -3.13 9.23
N GLU A 23 23.83 -2.87 8.58
CA GLU A 23 24.02 -1.84 7.55
C GLU A 23 23.22 -2.10 6.26
N ASP A 24 22.97 -3.37 5.93
CA ASP A 24 22.18 -3.78 4.77
C ASP A 24 20.67 -3.67 5.01
N ARG A 25 20.25 -3.60 6.28
CA ARG A 25 18.85 -3.78 6.68
C ARG A 25 17.94 -2.75 6.03
N ASP A 26 18.33 -1.48 6.04
CA ASP A 26 17.51 -0.40 5.49
C ASP A 26 17.34 -0.51 3.98
N ARG A 27 18.42 -0.82 3.26
CA ARG A 27 18.38 -1.01 1.81
C ARG A 27 17.51 -2.21 1.43
N ARG A 28 17.65 -3.32 2.15
CA ARG A 28 16.84 -4.53 1.91
C ARG A 28 15.37 -4.31 2.27
N LEU A 29 15.10 -3.61 3.35
CA LEU A 29 13.73 -3.25 3.72
C LEU A 29 13.09 -2.36 2.66
N ALA A 30 13.80 -1.33 2.18
CA ALA A 30 13.32 -0.49 1.08
C ALA A 30 12.95 -1.32 -0.16
N ALA A 31 13.79 -2.30 -0.54
CA ALA A 31 13.49 -3.20 -1.65
C ALA A 31 12.26 -4.09 -1.38
N VAL A 32 12.10 -4.62 -0.16
CA VAL A 32 10.93 -5.41 0.23
C VAL A 32 9.65 -4.57 0.15
N LEU A 33 9.67 -3.36 0.71
CA LEU A 33 8.53 -2.44 0.70
C LEU A 33 8.16 -2.05 -0.73
N GLN A 34 9.15 -1.77 -1.58
CA GLN A 34 8.91 -1.48 -2.99
C GLN A 34 8.25 -2.65 -3.72
N VAL A 35 8.71 -3.89 -3.48
CA VAL A 35 8.09 -5.08 -4.08
C VAL A 35 6.65 -5.25 -3.60
N LEU A 36 6.38 -5.08 -2.30
CA LEU A 36 5.03 -5.16 -1.75
C LEU A 36 4.11 -4.09 -2.37
N TYR A 37 4.60 -2.86 -2.49
CA TYR A 37 3.88 -1.77 -3.14
C TYR A 37 3.54 -2.08 -4.61
N LEU A 38 4.50 -2.63 -5.37
CA LEU A 38 4.29 -3.01 -6.77
C LEU A 38 3.29 -4.17 -6.91
N ILE A 39 3.35 -5.17 -6.04
CA ILE A 39 2.37 -6.28 -6.02
C ILE A 39 0.97 -5.73 -5.75
N PHE A 40 0.85 -4.79 -4.80
CA PHE A 40 -0.43 -4.14 -4.52
C PHE A 40 -0.95 -3.35 -5.72
N ASN A 41 -0.11 -2.52 -6.35
CA ASN A 41 -0.51 -1.71 -7.51
C ASN A 41 -0.96 -2.56 -8.70
N GLU A 42 -0.29 -3.69 -8.98
CA GLU A 42 -0.70 -4.62 -10.04
C GLU A 42 -2.05 -5.32 -9.70
N GLY A 43 -2.36 -5.50 -8.41
CA GLY A 43 -3.67 -5.96 -7.97
C GLY A 43 -4.76 -4.89 -8.08
N TYR A 44 -4.40 -3.64 -7.75
CA TYR A 44 -5.29 -2.49 -7.68
C TYR A 44 -5.63 -1.86 -9.04
N THR A 45 -4.72 -1.91 -10.00
CA THR A 45 -4.98 -1.50 -11.39
C THR A 45 -4.31 -2.53 -12.28
N ALA A 46 -5.04 -3.57 -12.66
CA ALA A 46 -4.46 -4.67 -13.42
C ALA A 46 -3.94 -4.17 -14.77
N THR A 47 -2.63 -4.29 -15.00
CA THR A 47 -1.99 -3.82 -16.24
C THR A 47 -2.36 -4.72 -17.44
N ALA A 48 -2.84 -5.94 -17.19
CA ALA A 48 -3.28 -6.89 -18.20
C ALA A 48 -4.32 -7.89 -17.66
N GLY A 49 -5.17 -8.40 -18.55
CA GLY A 49 -6.21 -9.39 -18.22
C GLY A 49 -7.61 -8.84 -18.47
N PRO A 50 -8.64 -9.71 -18.38
CA PRO A 50 -10.03 -9.30 -18.64
C PRO A 50 -10.64 -8.50 -17.48
N GLU A 51 -10.02 -8.50 -16.30
CA GLU A 51 -10.48 -7.82 -15.09
C GLU A 51 -9.59 -6.60 -14.80
N LEU A 52 -10.21 -5.46 -14.46
CA LEU A 52 -9.51 -4.23 -14.09
C LEU A 52 -8.87 -4.30 -12.69
N HIS A 53 -9.29 -5.27 -11.86
CA HIS A 53 -8.81 -5.46 -10.49
C HIS A 53 -8.55 -6.94 -10.21
N ARG A 54 -7.34 -7.27 -9.74
CA ARG A 54 -7.01 -8.58 -9.17
C ARG A 54 -7.01 -8.47 -7.66
N THR A 55 -8.21 -8.50 -7.10
CA THR A 55 -8.46 -8.32 -5.65
C THR A 55 -7.73 -9.35 -4.79
N ASP A 56 -7.45 -10.54 -5.32
CA ASP A 56 -6.64 -11.57 -4.65
C ASP A 56 -5.18 -11.12 -4.44
N LEU A 57 -4.59 -10.45 -5.43
CA LEU A 57 -3.21 -9.97 -5.37
C LEU A 57 -3.06 -8.77 -4.43
N ALA A 58 -4.01 -7.83 -4.46
CA ALA A 58 -4.02 -6.69 -3.53
C ALA A 58 -4.17 -7.15 -2.07
N ARG A 59 -5.10 -8.09 -1.80
CA ARG A 59 -5.27 -8.68 -0.46
C ARG A 59 -4.04 -9.44 -0.01
N GLU A 60 -3.36 -10.15 -0.91
CA GLU A 60 -2.12 -10.85 -0.59
C GLU A 60 -0.99 -9.89 -0.25
N ALA A 61 -0.85 -8.77 -0.97
CA ALA A 61 0.09 -7.72 -0.63
C ALA A 61 -0.17 -7.16 0.78
N ILE A 62 -1.43 -6.84 1.11
CA ILE A 62 -1.83 -6.39 2.46
C ILE A 62 -1.47 -7.45 3.51
N ARG A 63 -1.78 -8.72 3.26
CA ARG A 63 -1.47 -9.83 4.18
C ARG A 63 0.04 -9.96 4.43
N LEU A 64 0.86 -9.82 3.40
CA LEU A 64 2.31 -9.86 3.50
C LEU A 64 2.84 -8.63 4.24
N THR A 65 2.36 -7.41 3.94
CA THR A 65 2.75 -6.18 4.64
C THR A 65 2.37 -6.24 6.12
N ARG A 66 1.18 -6.76 6.48
CA ARG A 66 0.82 -7.05 7.89
C ARG A 66 1.81 -8.01 8.56
N SER A 67 2.34 -8.97 7.81
CA SER A 67 3.33 -9.92 8.33
C SER A 67 4.68 -9.25 8.57
N VAL A 68 5.11 -8.34 7.69
CA VAL A 68 6.31 -7.52 7.91
C VAL A 68 6.12 -6.61 9.11
N ARG A 69 4.96 -5.95 9.26
CA ARG A 69 4.67 -5.09 10.42
C ARG A 69 4.75 -5.85 11.74
N ARG A 70 4.25 -7.09 11.80
CA ARG A 70 4.40 -7.93 13.02
C ARG A 70 5.86 -8.19 13.38
N LEU A 71 6.76 -8.26 12.39
CA LEU A 71 8.20 -8.44 12.62
C LEU A 71 8.89 -7.11 12.96
N LEU A 72 8.37 -5.99 12.45
CA LEU A 72 8.95 -4.64 12.55
C LEU A 72 7.88 -3.62 13.01
N PRO A 73 7.34 -3.73 14.23
CA PRO A 73 6.17 -2.97 14.66
C PRO A 73 6.40 -1.47 14.83
N HIS A 74 7.66 -1.04 14.95
CA HIS A 74 8.06 0.36 15.16
C HIS A 74 8.74 0.98 13.93
N GLU A 75 8.59 0.34 12.77
CA GLU A 75 9.16 0.85 11.52
C GLU A 75 8.10 1.63 10.74
N GLY A 76 8.15 2.95 10.82
CA GLY A 76 7.16 3.86 10.24
C GLY A 76 6.95 3.65 8.74
N ARG A 77 7.99 3.25 7.99
CA ARG A 77 7.87 2.95 6.54
C ARG A 77 6.97 1.74 6.27
N VAL A 78 7.02 0.72 7.13
CA VAL A 78 6.19 -0.48 7.03
C VAL A 78 4.75 -0.14 7.40
N THR A 79 4.56 0.60 8.51
CA THR A 79 3.23 1.01 8.99
C THR A 79 2.55 1.93 7.97
N GLY A 80 3.28 2.91 7.41
CA GLY A 80 2.78 3.81 6.38
C GLY A 80 2.39 3.08 5.08
N LEU A 81 3.21 2.11 4.64
CA LEU A 81 2.86 1.32 3.45
C LEU A 81 1.58 0.50 3.69
N LEU A 82 1.44 -0.10 4.87
CA LEU A 82 0.22 -0.83 5.21
C LEU A 82 -1.01 0.09 5.22
N ALA A 83 -0.90 1.26 5.85
CA ALA A 83 -1.96 2.26 5.88
C ALA A 83 -2.40 2.64 4.47
N LEU A 84 -1.44 2.99 3.60
CA LEU A 84 -1.71 3.35 2.20
C LEU A 84 -2.48 2.24 1.46
N MET A 85 -2.04 0.98 1.59
CA MET A 85 -2.69 -0.15 0.93
C MET A 85 -4.12 -0.38 1.45
N VAL A 86 -4.32 -0.32 2.76
CA VAL A 86 -5.63 -0.54 3.39
C VAL A 86 -6.63 0.55 2.99
N LEU A 87 -6.21 1.82 3.06
CA LEU A 87 -7.02 2.98 2.64
C LEU A 87 -7.40 2.89 1.15
N THR A 88 -6.43 2.53 0.32
CA THR A 88 -6.65 2.40 -1.12
C THR A 88 -7.63 1.24 -1.46
N GLU A 89 -7.49 0.09 -0.79
CA GLU A 89 -8.38 -1.06 -0.98
C GLU A 89 -9.79 -0.82 -0.42
N ALA A 90 -9.95 0.03 0.60
CA ALA A 90 -11.26 0.35 1.18
C ALA A 90 -12.25 0.95 0.16
N ARG A 91 -11.72 1.57 -0.90
CA ARG A 91 -12.50 2.21 -1.97
C ARG A 91 -12.89 1.25 -3.09
N THR A 92 -12.28 0.06 -3.16
CA THR A 92 -12.46 -0.90 -4.26
C THR A 92 -13.92 -1.15 -4.65
N PRO A 93 -14.90 -1.27 -3.72
CA PRO A 93 -16.30 -1.46 -4.10
C PRO A 93 -16.92 -0.33 -4.93
N ALA A 94 -16.38 0.88 -4.88
CA ALA A 94 -16.89 2.06 -5.58
C ALA A 94 -16.11 2.40 -6.86
N ARG A 95 -15.03 1.68 -7.18
CA ARG A 95 -14.10 2.04 -8.28
C ARG A 95 -14.62 1.70 -9.67
N THR A 96 -15.57 0.77 -9.77
CA THR A 96 -16.09 0.26 -11.03
C THR A 96 -17.60 0.34 -11.07
N GLY A 97 -18.14 0.88 -12.15
CA GLY A 97 -19.58 0.93 -12.37
C GLY A 97 -20.14 -0.38 -12.94
N ARG A 98 -21.42 -0.34 -13.32
CA ARG A 98 -22.18 -1.55 -13.72
C ARG A 98 -21.68 -2.15 -15.03
N ASP A 99 -21.09 -1.33 -15.89
CA ASP A 99 -20.59 -1.72 -17.20
C ASP A 99 -19.06 -1.95 -17.18
N GLY A 100 -18.46 -1.96 -15.99
CA GLY A 100 -17.02 -2.17 -15.78
C GLY A 100 -16.16 -0.93 -16.05
N GLU A 101 -16.76 0.24 -16.18
CA GLU A 101 -16.09 1.53 -16.33
C GLU A 101 -15.42 1.98 -15.02
N LEU A 102 -14.28 2.65 -15.12
CA LEU A 102 -13.62 3.26 -13.96
C LEU A 102 -14.35 4.54 -13.54
N ILE A 103 -14.64 4.66 -12.24
CA ILE A 103 -15.28 5.83 -11.65
C ILE A 103 -14.21 6.74 -11.02
N PRO A 104 -14.10 8.02 -11.44
CA PRO A 104 -13.23 9.01 -10.83
C PRO A 104 -13.47 9.15 -9.32
N LEU A 105 -12.42 9.39 -8.53
CA LEU A 105 -12.50 9.36 -7.06
C LEU A 105 -13.56 10.31 -6.48
N ASP A 106 -13.76 11.47 -7.08
CA ASP A 106 -14.74 12.49 -6.71
C ASP A 106 -16.18 12.11 -7.11
N GLU A 107 -16.36 11.19 -8.05
CA GLU A 107 -17.65 10.67 -8.50
C GLU A 107 -18.04 9.34 -7.81
N GLN A 108 -17.12 8.73 -7.03
CA GLN A 108 -17.39 7.47 -6.34
C GLN A 108 -18.46 7.62 -5.26
N ASP A 109 -19.37 6.65 -5.19
CA ASP A 109 -20.30 6.53 -4.06
C ASP A 109 -19.55 6.12 -2.78
N ARG A 110 -19.23 7.12 -1.95
CA ARG A 110 -18.52 6.93 -0.68
C ARG A 110 -19.29 6.08 0.34
N ALA A 111 -20.60 5.87 0.16
CA ALA A 111 -21.36 4.96 1.00
C ALA A 111 -20.98 3.48 0.77
N LEU A 112 -20.37 3.16 -0.38
CA LEU A 112 -19.86 1.83 -0.69
C LEU A 112 -18.44 1.57 -0.14
N TRP A 113 -17.77 2.59 0.39
CA TRP A 113 -16.43 2.44 0.95
C TRP A 113 -16.45 1.62 2.24
N ASP A 114 -15.43 0.79 2.44
CA ASP A 114 -15.29 -0.02 3.65
C ASP A 114 -14.87 0.87 4.83
N ARG A 115 -15.85 1.25 5.65
CA ARG A 115 -15.65 2.10 6.83
C ARG A 115 -14.76 1.46 7.90
N THR A 116 -14.72 0.13 7.98
CA THR A 116 -13.84 -0.57 8.92
C THR A 116 -12.40 -0.53 8.44
N ALA A 117 -12.16 -0.75 7.15
CA ALA A 117 -10.83 -0.60 6.56
C ALA A 117 -10.34 0.85 6.63
N ILE A 118 -11.21 1.85 6.39
CA ILE A 118 -10.87 3.27 6.57
C ILE A 118 -10.41 3.55 7.99
N ALA A 119 -11.17 3.11 9.00
CA ALA A 119 -10.81 3.33 10.40
C ALA A 119 -9.47 2.66 10.76
N GLU A 120 -9.21 1.44 10.27
CA GLU A 120 -7.91 0.77 10.43
C GLU A 120 -6.79 1.56 9.74
N GLY A 121 -7.02 1.97 8.49
CA GLY A 121 -6.06 2.68 7.66
C GLY A 121 -5.65 4.04 8.23
N THR A 122 -6.62 4.83 8.69
CA THR A 122 -6.39 6.12 9.36
C THR A 122 -5.56 5.94 10.62
N ALA A 123 -5.93 4.99 11.51
CA ALA A 123 -5.17 4.72 12.73
C ALA A 123 -3.71 4.29 12.43
N LEU A 124 -3.50 3.50 11.38
CA LEU A 124 -2.16 3.14 10.94
C LEU A 124 -1.38 4.34 10.36
N ALA A 125 -2.04 5.23 9.61
CA ALA A 125 -1.42 6.43 9.07
C ALA A 125 -0.94 7.36 10.19
N GLU A 126 -1.81 7.61 11.18
CA GLU A 126 -1.47 8.37 12.40
C GLU A 126 -0.30 7.73 13.15
N GLU A 127 -0.36 6.42 13.41
CA GLU A 127 0.72 5.68 14.06
C GLU A 127 2.05 5.85 13.31
N ALA A 128 2.04 5.70 11.99
CA ALA A 128 3.24 5.78 11.16
C ALA A 128 3.94 7.15 11.24
N LEU A 129 3.17 8.24 11.39
CA LEU A 129 3.71 9.59 11.55
C LEU A 129 4.37 9.82 12.92
N THR A 130 4.08 8.99 13.92
CA THR A 130 4.74 9.05 15.24
C THR A 130 6.08 8.29 15.30
N GLN A 131 6.38 7.46 14.31
CA GLN A 131 7.51 6.52 14.30
C GLN A 131 8.80 7.09 13.68
N GLY A 132 8.97 8.42 13.73
CA GLY A 132 10.12 9.14 13.19
C GLY A 132 9.75 10.06 12.03
N PRO A 133 10.74 10.60 11.30
CA PRO A 133 10.48 11.44 10.14
C PRO A 133 9.59 10.68 9.13
N ALA A 134 8.51 11.33 8.70
CA ALA A 134 7.64 10.74 7.68
C ALA A 134 8.46 10.40 6.44
N GLY A 135 8.36 9.19 5.90
CA GLY A 135 8.86 8.82 4.58
C GLY A 135 7.77 8.97 3.52
N ASP A 136 8.03 8.52 2.29
CA ASP A 136 7.09 8.69 1.17
C ASP A 136 5.78 7.93 1.42
N TYR A 137 5.87 6.70 1.93
CA TYR A 137 4.68 5.91 2.25
C TYR A 137 3.84 6.53 3.36
N GLN A 138 4.46 7.13 4.38
CA GLN A 138 3.71 7.81 5.45
C GLN A 138 2.98 9.05 4.92
N LEU A 139 3.62 9.85 4.07
CA LEU A 139 2.98 11.03 3.48
C LEU A 139 1.86 10.62 2.51
N GLN A 140 2.09 9.62 1.67
CA GLN A 140 1.06 9.09 0.77
C GLN A 140 -0.14 8.50 1.54
N ALA A 141 0.12 7.80 2.65
CA ALA A 141 -0.94 7.29 3.51
C ALA A 141 -1.75 8.42 4.16
N ALA A 142 -1.09 9.49 4.61
CA ALA A 142 -1.76 10.67 5.16
C ALA A 142 -2.65 11.35 4.11
N ILE A 143 -2.17 11.50 2.87
CA ILE A 143 -2.98 12.02 1.75
C ILE A 143 -4.18 11.11 1.49
N ALA A 144 -3.98 9.78 1.48
CA ALA A 144 -5.07 8.83 1.31
C ALA A 144 -6.12 8.96 2.43
N ALA A 145 -5.68 9.08 3.69
CA ALA A 145 -6.58 9.21 4.85
C ALA A 145 -7.46 10.46 4.74
N LEU A 146 -6.90 11.60 4.33
CA LEU A 146 -7.66 12.85 4.14
C LEU A 146 -8.76 12.71 3.08
N HIS A 147 -8.51 11.94 2.02
CA HIS A 147 -9.57 11.61 1.06
C HIS A 147 -10.66 10.72 1.67
N ASP A 148 -10.27 9.72 2.47
CA ASP A 148 -11.19 8.71 3.04
C ASP A 148 -12.04 9.23 4.20
N GLU A 149 -11.54 10.20 4.95
CA GLU A 149 -12.24 10.83 6.07
C GLU A 149 -13.37 11.75 5.62
N ALA A 150 -13.22 12.39 4.46
CA ALA A 150 -14.22 13.30 3.94
C ALA A 150 -15.52 12.55 3.60
N GLY A 151 -16.65 13.04 4.11
CA GLY A 151 -17.97 12.44 3.86
C GLY A 151 -18.46 12.65 2.43
N ARG A 152 -17.98 13.72 1.79
CA ARG A 152 -18.25 14.07 0.39
C ARG A 152 -16.98 14.56 -0.30
N ALA A 153 -16.98 14.60 -1.63
CA ALA A 153 -15.81 15.04 -2.40
C ALA A 153 -15.42 16.49 -2.09
N GLU A 154 -16.41 17.37 -1.99
CA GLU A 154 -16.26 18.78 -1.64
C GLU A 154 -15.74 19.04 -0.22
N ASP A 155 -15.89 18.06 0.68
CA ASP A 155 -15.45 18.16 2.08
C ASP A 155 -13.96 17.74 2.26
N THR A 156 -13.28 17.37 1.18
CA THR A 156 -11.86 16.96 1.21
C THR A 156 -10.96 18.14 1.59
N ASP A 157 -10.06 17.96 2.56
CA ASP A 157 -9.09 18.98 2.97
C ASP A 157 -7.95 19.13 1.95
N TRP A 158 -8.27 19.81 0.85
CA TRP A 158 -7.31 20.11 -0.23
C TRP A 158 -6.11 20.95 0.24
N PRO A 159 -6.25 21.98 1.10
CA PRO A 159 -5.10 22.69 1.65
C PRO A 159 -4.09 21.77 2.35
N GLN A 160 -4.57 20.84 3.18
CA GLN A 160 -3.69 19.91 3.87
C GLN A 160 -3.06 18.89 2.90
N ILE A 161 -3.83 18.37 1.94
CA ILE A 161 -3.29 17.49 0.89
C ILE A 161 -2.18 18.20 0.09
N LEU A 162 -2.37 19.47 -0.27
CA LEU A 162 -1.36 20.26 -0.97
C LEU A 162 -0.07 20.38 -0.14
N ALA A 163 -0.18 20.72 1.14
CA ALA A 163 0.97 20.80 2.04
C ALA A 163 1.74 19.45 2.14
N LEU A 164 1.02 18.32 2.17
CA LEU A 164 1.65 16.99 2.17
C LEU A 164 2.37 16.68 0.84
N TYR A 165 1.83 17.14 -0.30
CA TYR A 165 2.49 17.02 -1.59
C TYR A 165 3.76 17.89 -1.68
N GLU A 166 3.73 19.10 -1.12
CA GLU A 166 4.94 19.94 -1.04
C GLU A 166 6.06 19.22 -0.29
N LEU A 167 5.74 18.53 0.81
CA LEU A 167 6.70 17.71 1.55
C LEU A 167 7.23 16.52 0.74
N LEU A 168 6.44 15.95 -0.17
CA LEU A 168 6.89 14.86 -1.07
C LEU A 168 7.84 15.36 -2.16
N VAL A 169 7.56 16.54 -2.75
CA VAL A 169 8.34 17.09 -3.86
C VAL A 169 9.66 17.70 -3.41
N HIS A 170 9.73 18.21 -2.18
CA HIS A 170 10.92 18.89 -1.65
C HIS A 170 11.89 17.97 -0.88
N ARG A 171 11.87 16.66 -1.16
CA ARG A 171 12.81 15.68 -0.60
C ARG A 171 13.98 15.35 -1.49
#